data_AF-E0A1I6-F1
#
_entry.id   AF-E0A1I6-F1
#
_cell.length_a   1.000
_cell.length_b   1.000
_cell.length_c   1.000
_cell.angle_alpha   90.00
_cell.angle_beta   90.00
_cell.angle_gamma   90.00
#
_symmetry.space_group_name_H-M   'P 1'
#
loop_
_entity.id
_entity.type
_entity.pdbx_description
1 polymer ?
#
loop_
_entity_poly.entity_id
_entity_poly.type
_entity_poly.pdbx_seq_one_letter_code
_entity_poly.pdbx_strand_id
1 'polypeptide(L)' 'MRRRTAVDIATTTPTFRNCAFCGRSIPGGTGTMHVRNDGRILWTCSTKCSKNMFVIRRDPRKLKWTEKYVKGGAQVKKR' A
#
# COMPACT_ATOMS: atom_id res chain seq x y z
N MET A 1 -5.90 4.94 -48.83
CA MET A 1 -4.85 5.35 -47.87
C MET A 1 -5.48 5.98 -46.65
N ARG A 2 -6.08 5.18 -45.75
CA ARG A 2 -6.62 5.71 -44.49
C ARG A 2 -5.44 5.98 -43.56
N ARG A 3 -5.24 7.26 -43.26
CA ARG A 3 -4.35 7.76 -42.20
C ARG A 3 -4.58 6.89 -40.97
N ARG A 4 -3.55 6.19 -40.48
CA ARG A 4 -3.58 5.63 -39.12
C ARG A 4 -3.68 6.81 -38.17
N THR A 5 -4.90 7.15 -37.77
CA THR A 5 -5.17 8.11 -36.72
C THR A 5 -4.48 7.62 -35.46
N ALA A 6 -3.69 8.49 -34.85
CA ALA A 6 -3.09 8.29 -33.55
C ALA A 6 -4.18 8.02 -32.50
N VAL A 7 -4.49 6.76 -32.22
CA VAL A 7 -5.34 6.36 -31.08
C VAL A 7 -4.94 4.97 -30.59
N ASP A 8 -3.70 4.79 -30.18
CA ASP A 8 -3.29 3.63 -29.36
C ASP A 8 -2.44 4.09 -28.16
N ILE A 9 -2.70 5.28 -27.62
CA ILE A 9 -2.23 5.66 -26.27
C ILE A 9 -3.27 5.14 -25.27
N ALA A 10 -3.36 3.83 -25.13
CA ALA A 10 -4.14 3.21 -24.07
C ALA A 10 -3.31 3.20 -22.77
N THR A 11 -3.43 4.31 -22.02
CA THR A 11 -3.53 4.33 -20.54
C THR A 11 -2.28 3.98 -19.72
N THR A 12 -1.28 4.87 -19.73
CA THR A 12 -0.15 4.89 -18.77
C THR A 12 -0.44 5.68 -17.49
N THR A 13 -1.69 5.81 -17.04
CA THR A 13 -1.97 6.39 -15.71
C THR A 13 -1.65 5.36 -14.63
N PRO A 14 -0.62 5.55 -13.78
CA PRO A 14 -0.35 4.61 -12.70
C PRO A 14 -1.54 4.62 -11.74
N THR A 15 -2.24 3.49 -11.63
CA THR A 15 -3.25 3.31 -10.58
C THR A 15 -2.54 3.37 -9.24
N PHE A 16 -2.69 4.47 -8.51
CA PHE A 16 -2.07 4.63 -7.20
C PHE A 16 -2.85 3.84 -6.15
N ARG A 17 -2.13 3.04 -5.36
CA ARG A 17 -2.70 2.29 -4.22
C ARG A 17 -1.98 2.66 -2.95
N ASN A 18 -2.67 2.69 -1.82
CA ASN A 18 -2.02 3.03 -0.56
C ASN A 18 -1.49 1.78 0.15
N CYS A 19 -0.27 1.86 0.65
CA CYS A 19 0.32 0.80 1.45
C CYS A 19 -0.41 0.66 2.79
N ALA A 20 -0.92 -0.53 3.07
CA ALA A 20 -1.62 -0.86 4.31
C ALA A 20 -0.73 -0.69 5.55
N PHE A 21 0.58 -0.83 5.41
CA PHE A 21 1.52 -0.69 6.53
C PHE A 21 2.01 0.75 6.71
N CYS A 22 2.82 1.26 5.77
CA CYS A 22 3.54 2.52 5.96
C CYS A 22 2.74 3.77 5.58
N GLY A 23 1.61 3.64 4.87
CA GLY A 23 0.77 4.76 4.40
C GLY A 23 1.10 5.23 2.99
N ARG A 24 2.35 5.02 2.53
CA ARG A 24 2.83 5.52 1.24
C ARG A 24 2.02 5.06 0.04
N SER A 25 1.90 5.94 -0.96
CA SER A 25 1.40 5.62 -2.29
C SER A 25 2.32 4.61 -3.01
N ILE A 26 1.69 3.66 -3.69
CA ILE A 26 2.29 2.59 -4.49
C ILE A 26 1.89 2.83 -5.94
N PRO A 27 2.86 3.02 -6.86
CA PRO A 27 2.55 3.10 -8.27
C PRO A 27 2.03 1.75 -8.81
N GLY A 28 1.15 1.80 -9.81
CA GLY A 28 0.62 0.61 -10.47
C GLY A 28 1.76 -0.28 -10.99
N GLY A 29 1.62 -1.60 -10.82
CA GLY A 29 2.65 -2.58 -11.21
C GLY A 29 3.75 -2.81 -10.17
N THR A 30 3.71 -2.13 -9.02
CA THR A 30 4.69 -2.32 -7.93
C THR A 30 4.03 -2.86 -6.65
N GLY A 31 4.80 -3.53 -5.81
CA GLY A 31 4.39 -4.00 -4.49
C GLY A 31 3.82 -5.41 -4.49
N THR A 32 3.23 -5.80 -3.36
CA THR A 32 2.63 -7.14 -3.19
C THR A 32 1.24 -7.03 -2.59
N MET A 33 0.33 -7.81 -3.15
CA MET A 33 -1.04 -7.96 -2.69
C MET A 33 -1.12 -9.17 -1.75
N HIS A 34 -1.63 -8.97 -0.54
CA HIS A 34 -1.91 -10.05 0.41
C HIS A 34 -3.41 -10.11 0.69
N VAL A 35 -4.01 -11.27 0.46
CA VAL A 35 -5.44 -11.52 0.69
C VAL A 35 -5.59 -12.27 2.01
N ARG A 36 -6.36 -11.70 2.93
CA ARG A 36 -6.71 -12.37 4.19
C ARG A 36 -7.87 -13.33 3.99
N ASN A 37 -8.01 -14.30 4.90
CA ASN A 37 -9.15 -15.23 4.92
C ASN A 37 -10.51 -14.51 4.96
N ASP A 38 -10.56 -13.32 5.57
CA ASP A 38 -11.76 -12.45 5.62
C ASP A 38 -12.10 -11.80 4.26
N GLY A 39 -11.37 -12.12 3.18
CA GLY A 39 -11.49 -11.50 1.86
C GLY A 39 -10.86 -10.10 1.72
N ARG A 40 -10.30 -9.55 2.81
CA ARG A 40 -9.69 -8.21 2.80
C ARG A 40 -8.35 -8.23 2.07
N ILE A 41 -8.22 -7.31 1.11
CA ILE A 41 -7.00 -7.12 0.32
C ILE A 41 -6.12 -6.07 0.97
N LEU A 42 -4.87 -6.43 1.25
CA LEU A 42 -3.87 -5.58 1.86
C LEU A 42 -2.71 -5.40 0.89
N TRP A 43 -2.53 -4.16 0.43
CA TRP A 43 -1.41 -3.79 -0.43
C TRP A 43 -0.18 -3.41 0.40
N THR A 44 0.99 -3.90 0.01
CA THR A 44 2.26 -3.55 0.65
C THR A 44 3.25 -3.05 -0.40
N CYS A 45 4.01 -2.00 -0.07
CA CYS A 45 4.95 -1.40 -1.02
C CYS A 45 6.27 -2.17 -1.14
N SER A 46 6.68 -2.89 -0.10
CA SER A 46 7.97 -3.57 -0.05
C SER A 46 7.98 -4.78 0.90
N THR A 47 8.99 -5.63 0.75
CA THR A 47 9.22 -6.78 1.63
C THR A 47 9.42 -6.36 3.09
N LYS A 48 10.00 -5.19 3.35
CA LYS A 48 10.09 -4.59 4.70
C LYS A 48 8.70 -4.40 5.31
N CYS A 49 7.77 -3.83 4.55
CA CYS A 49 6.40 -3.60 5.02
C CYS A 49 5.65 -4.92 5.22
N SER A 50 5.80 -5.88 4.30
CA SER A 50 5.20 -7.21 4.43
C SER A 50 5.70 -7.95 5.69
N LYS A 51 7.02 -8.07 5.88
CA LYS A 51 7.60 -8.73 7.07
C LYS A 51 7.17 -8.06 8.37
N ASN A 52 7.21 -6.73 8.42
CA ASN A 52 6.87 -6.00 9.65
C ASN A 52 5.39 -6.13 10.01
N MET A 53 4.52 -6.29 9.01
CA MET A 53 3.08 -6.42 9.19
C MET A 53 2.62 -7.85 9.47
N PHE A 54 3.21 -8.86 8.81
CA PHE A 54 2.73 -10.25 8.88
C PHE A 54 3.58 -11.16 9.75
N VAL A 55 4.91 -10.99 9.75
CA VAL A 55 5.84 -11.84 10.52
C VAL A 55 6.07 -11.24 11.91
N ILE A 56 6.54 -9.99 11.96
CA ILE A 56 6.92 -9.31 13.21
C ILE A 56 5.69 -8.69 13.91
N ARG A 57 4.58 -8.50 13.17
CA ARG A 57 3.31 -7.95 13.69
C ARG A 57 3.47 -6.60 14.42
N ARG A 58 4.35 -5.72 13.95
CA ARG A 58 4.52 -4.39 14.55
C ARG A 58 3.33 -3.49 14.21
N ASP A 59 2.96 -2.64 15.16
CA ASP A 59 1.98 -1.57 14.91
C ASP A 59 2.67 -0.40 14.16
N PRO A 60 2.24 -0.03 12.95
CA PRO A 60 2.81 1.09 12.21
C PRO A 60 2.69 2.41 12.99
N ARG A 61 1.65 2.60 13.81
CA ARG A 61 1.42 3.84 14.55
C ARG A 61 2.50 4.15 15.58
N LYS A 62 3.27 3.15 16.00
CA LYS A 62 4.38 3.29 16.95
C LYS A 62 5.73 3.54 16.27
N LEU A 63 5.81 3.39 14.94
CA LEU A 63 7.07 3.46 14.19
C LEU A 63 7.22 4.81 13.49
N LYS A 64 8.21 5.60 13.95
CA LYS A 64 8.50 6.97 13.47
C LYS A 64 8.73 7.09 11.96
N TRP A 65 9.13 6.02 11.28
CA TRP A 65 9.43 6.04 9.84
C TRP A 65 8.19 5.81 8.95
N THR A 66 7.02 5.54 9.54
CA THR A 66 5.78 5.37 8.78
C THR A 66 4.97 6.66 8.81
N GLU A 67 4.21 6.93 7.75
CA GLU A 67 3.32 8.09 7.69
C GLU A 67 2.13 7.96 8.65
N LYS A 68 1.85 6.74 9.09
CA LYS A 68 0.81 6.43 10.08
C LYS A 68 1.27 6.67 11.53
N TYR A 69 2.49 7.15 11.74
CA TYR A 69 3.04 7.38 13.06
C TYR A 69 2.21 8.42 13.84
N VAL A 70 1.90 8.11 15.10
CA VAL A 70 1.20 9.03 16.00
C VAL A 70 2.13 9.41 17.16
N LYS A 71 2.46 10.71 17.25
CA LYS A 71 3.27 11.25 18.36
C LYS A 71 2.48 11.10 19.67
N GLY A 72 3.10 10.50 20.68
CA GLY A 72 2.44 10.15 21.94
C GLY A 72 1.84 8.73 21.99
N GLY A 73 1.98 7.95 20.92
CA GLY A 73 1.52 6.55 20.86
C GLY A 73 0.06 6.42 20.41
N ALA A 74 -0.26 5.25 19.85
CA ALA A 74 -1.63 4.93 19.46
C ALA A 74 -2.50 4.74 20.71
N GLN A 75 -3.50 5.59 20.88
CA GLN A 75 -4.52 5.43 21.91
C GLN A 75 -5.36 4.19 21.57
N VAL A 76 -5.06 3.06 22.21
CA VAL A 76 -5.92 1.88 22.15
C VAL A 76 -7.05 2.14 23.14
N LYS A 77 -8.25 2.47 22.65
CA LYS A 77 -9.45 2.51 23.51
C LYS A 77 -9.58 1.12 24.15
N LYS A 78 -9.35 1.03 25.46
CA LYS A 78 -9.68 -0.16 26.24
C LYS A 78 -11.20 -0.26 26.21
N ARG A 79 -11.71 -1.37 25.68
CA ARG A 79 -13.14 -1.70 25.67
C ARG A 79 -13.49 -2.44 26.95
#